data_AF-A0A379W5B8-F1
#
_entry.id   AF-A0A379W5B8-F1
#
_cell.length_a   1.000
_cell.length_b   1.000
_cell.length_c   1.000
_cell.angle_alpha   90.00
_cell.angle_beta   90.00
_cell.angle_gamma   90.00
#
_symmetry.space_group_name_H-M   'P 1'
#
loop_
_entity.id
_entity.type
_entity.pdbx_description
1 polymer ?
#
loop_
_entity_poly.entity_id
_entity_poly.type
_entity_poly.pdbx_seq_one_letter_code
_entity_poly.pdbx_strand_id
1 'polypeptide(L)'
;MLQGSTQEAYANDNWRTKGVDVVAYANQDLIYSDLTAGRLDAALQDEVAASEGFLKQPAGKEYAFAGPSVKDKKYFGDGTGVGCVKTIPS
;
A
#
# COMPACT_ATOMS: atom_id res chain seq x y z
N MET A 1 5.35 1.83 -2.05
CA MET A 1 4.37 2.92 -2.32
C MET A 1 4.87 3.78 -3.47
N LEU A 2 4.00 4.58 -4.10
CA LEU A 2 4.38 5.38 -5.27
C LEU A 2 5.23 6.59 -4.84
N GLN A 3 6.33 6.84 -5.54
CA GLN A 3 7.20 7.98 -5.29
C GLN A 3 6.49 9.30 -5.65
N GLY A 4 6.67 10.33 -4.82
CA GLY A 4 6.00 11.63 -4.94
C GLY A 4 4.54 11.63 -4.51
N SER A 5 4.03 10.52 -3.97
CA SER A 5 2.64 10.40 -3.54
C SER A 5 2.42 10.88 -2.10
N THR A 6 1.17 11.18 -1.75
CA THR A 6 0.81 11.53 -0.38
C THR A 6 0.98 10.35 0.58
N GLN A 7 0.85 9.12 0.08
CA GLN A 7 1.15 7.89 0.81
C GLN A 7 2.62 7.82 1.22
N GLU A 8 3.54 8.22 0.33
CA GLU A 8 4.97 8.29 0.64
C GLU A 8 5.24 9.31 1.75
N ALA A 9 4.71 10.52 1.63
CA ALA A 9 4.88 11.55 2.66
C ALA A 9 4.34 11.07 4.03
N TYR A 10 3.15 10.45 4.04
CA TYR A 10 2.57 9.88 5.25
C TYR A 10 3.45 8.79 5.86
N ALA A 11 3.88 7.81 5.06
CA ALA A 11 4.70 6.70 5.53
C ALA A 11 6.08 7.17 6.00
N ASN A 12 6.68 8.15 5.33
CA ASN A 12 7.95 8.74 5.77
C ASN A 12 7.82 9.39 7.14
N ASP A 13 6.79 10.21 7.34
CA ASP A 13 6.62 10.95 8.58
C ASP A 13 6.19 10.04 9.75
N ASN A 14 5.37 9.03 9.48
CA ASN A 14 4.72 8.23 10.53
C ASN A 14 5.34 6.85 10.76
N TRP A 15 5.93 6.23 9.74
CA TRP A 15 6.40 4.84 9.79
C TRP A 15 7.91 4.75 9.70
N ARG A 16 8.54 5.45 8.74
CA ARG A 16 10.00 5.48 8.59
C ARG A 16 10.69 6.02 9.85
N THR A 17 10.13 7.07 10.45
CA THR A 17 10.60 7.62 11.74
C THR A 17 10.50 6.62 12.90
N LYS A 18 9.67 5.57 12.76
CA LYS A 18 9.46 4.50 13.76
C LYS A 18 10.18 3.19 13.41
N GLY A 19 11.06 3.20 12.39
CA GLY A 19 11.87 2.06 12.00
C GLY A 19 11.22 1.11 10.97
N VAL A 20 10.09 1.48 10.37
CA VAL A 20 9.53 0.73 9.23
C VAL A 20 10.33 1.04 7.97
N ASP A 21 10.69 0.01 7.20
CA ASP A 21 11.33 0.22 5.91
C ASP A 21 10.32 0.68 4.85
N VAL A 22 10.47 1.92 4.40
CA VAL A 22 9.54 2.57 3.48
C VAL A 22 10.17 2.62 2.10
N VAL A 23 9.76 1.73 1.21
CA VAL A 23 10.26 1.70 -0.17
C VAL A 23 9.30 2.47 -1.10
N ALA A 24 9.86 3.48 -1.77
CA ALA A 24 9.18 4.25 -2.80
C ALA A 24 9.54 3.71 -4.20
N TYR A 25 8.53 3.56 -5.05
CA TYR A 25 8.65 2.99 -6.40
C TYR A 25 8.21 4.01 -7.44
N ALA A 26 8.82 3.95 -8.62
CA ALA A 26 8.52 4.86 -9.72
C ALA A 26 7.12 4.66 -10.34
N ASN A 27 6.53 3.48 -10.19
CA ASN A 27 5.20 3.16 -10.70
C ASN A 27 4.50 2.10 -9.82
N GLN A 28 3.19 1.93 -10.03
CA GLN A 28 2.35 1.02 -9.25
C GLN A 28 2.61 -0.46 -9.58
N ASP A 29 2.92 -0.76 -10.84
CA ASP A 29 3.14 -2.15 -11.30
C ASP A 29 4.32 -2.80 -10.59
N LEU A 30 5.40 -2.04 -10.35
CA LEU A 30 6.56 -2.51 -9.59
C LEU A 30 6.19 -2.83 -8.13
N ILE A 31 5.29 -2.06 -7.53
CA ILE A 31 4.81 -2.30 -6.16
C ILE A 31 4.08 -3.64 -6.13
N TYR A 32 3.15 -3.88 -7.06
CA TYR A 32 2.43 -5.15 -7.13
C TYR A 32 3.35 -6.32 -7.48
N SER A 33 4.33 -6.13 -8.36
CA SER A 33 5.30 -7.17 -8.69
C SER A 33 6.15 -7.56 -7.49
N ASP A 34 6.60 -6.60 -6.68
CA ASP A 34 7.39 -6.90 -5.48
C ASP A 34 6.53 -7.45 -4.33
N LEU A 35 5.28 -7.01 -4.23
CA LEU A 35 4.30 -7.54 -3.30
C LEU A 35 3.98 -9.01 -3.61
N THR A 36 3.78 -9.35 -4.89
CA THR A 36 3.56 -10.74 -5.36
C THR A 36 4.81 -11.61 -5.27
N ALA A 37 6.00 -11.03 -5.46
CA ALA A 37 7.27 -11.71 -5.24
C ALA A 37 7.60 -11.94 -3.74
N GLY A 38 6.83 -11.38 -2.81
CA GLY A 38 7.10 -11.46 -1.37
C GLY A 38 8.29 -10.61 -0.91
N ARG A 39 8.73 -9.64 -1.74
CA ARG A 39 9.75 -8.66 -1.36
C ARG A 39 9.18 -7.53 -0.52
N LEU A 40 7.88 -7.26 -0.66
CA LEU A 40 7.14 -6.32 0.18
C LEU A 40 6.15 -7.09 1.05
N ASP A 41 6.13 -6.77 2.35
CA ASP A 41 5.12 -7.29 3.27
C ASP A 41 3.77 -6.59 3.09
N ALA A 42 3.82 -5.29 2.78
CA ALA A 42 2.66 -4.45 2.61
C ALA A 42 2.85 -3.35 1.57
N ALA A 43 1.75 -2.91 0.95
CA ALA A 43 1.72 -1.75 0.06
C ALA A 43 0.64 -0.74 0.50
N LEU A 44 1.03 0.52 0.74
CA LEU A 44 0.09 1.61 0.99
C LEU A 44 -0.22 2.35 -0.32
N GLN A 45 -1.52 2.47 -0.64
CA GLN A 45 -2.03 3.11 -1.86
C GLN A 45 -3.48 3.58 -1.65
N ASP A 46 -4.10 4.18 -2.67
CA ASP A 46 -5.52 4.54 -2.64
C ASP A 46 -6.44 3.29 -2.61
N GLU A 47 -7.53 3.37 -1.84
CA GLU A 47 -8.48 2.27 -1.65
C GLU A 47 -9.10 1.76 -2.97
N VAL A 48 -9.53 2.67 -3.84
CA VAL A 48 -10.19 2.33 -5.11
C VAL A 48 -9.16 1.76 -6.06
N ALA A 49 -7.96 2.37 -6.13
CA ALA A 49 -6.87 1.88 -6.96
C ALA A 49 -6.41 0.47 -6.57
N ALA A 50 -6.29 0.19 -5.26
CA ALA A 50 -5.99 -1.14 -4.75
C ALA A 50 -7.08 -2.15 -5.09
N SER A 51 -8.34 -1.80 -4.87
CA SER A 51 -9.48 -2.69 -5.07
C SER A 51 -9.62 -3.08 -6.54
N GLU A 52 -9.77 -2.10 -7.43
CA GLU A 52 -10.00 -2.32 -8.86
C GLU A 52 -8.73 -2.79 -9.60
N GLY A 53 -7.58 -2.21 -9.23
CA GLY A 53 -6.30 -2.43 -9.92
C GLY A 53 -5.53 -3.65 -9.46
N PHE A 54 -5.82 -4.22 -8.28
CA PHE A 54 -5.07 -5.35 -7.75
C PHE A 54 -5.95 -6.42 -7.11
N LEU A 55 -6.73 -6.11 -6.08
CA LEU A 55 -7.49 -7.12 -5.31
C LEU A 55 -8.53 -7.87 -6.16
N LYS A 56 -9.16 -7.20 -7.13
CA LYS A 56 -10.06 -7.83 -8.09
C LYS A 56 -9.34 -8.57 -9.22
N GLN A 57 -8.04 -8.35 -9.39
CA GLN A 57 -7.24 -9.01 -10.41
C GLN A 57 -6.78 -10.40 -9.93
N PRO A 58 -6.45 -11.32 -10.86
CA PRO A 58 -5.91 -12.64 -10.49
C PRO A 58 -4.70 -12.56 -9.54
N ALA A 59 -3.84 -11.55 -9.72
CA ALA A 59 -2.65 -11.34 -8.91
C ALA A 59 -2.94 -10.94 -7.44
N GLY A 60 -4.10 -10.31 -7.18
CA GLY A 60 -4.49 -9.88 -5.84
C GLY A 60 -5.32 -10.89 -5.06
N LYS A 61 -5.61 -12.08 -5.61
CA LYS A 61 -6.47 -13.07 -4.94
C LYS A 61 -5.94 -13.59 -3.60
N GLU A 62 -4.62 -13.55 -3.40
CA GLU A 62 -3.96 -13.94 -2.15
C GLU A 62 -3.71 -12.76 -1.22
N TYR A 63 -4.26 -11.60 -1.55
CA TYR A 63 -4.05 -10.35 -0.83
C TYR A 63 -5.38 -9.80 -0.34
N ALA A 64 -5.31 -9.07 0.77
CA ALA A 64 -6.45 -8.35 1.31
C ALA A 64 -6.02 -7.00 1.86
N PHE A 65 -7.01 -6.17 2.15
CA PHE A 65 -6.78 -4.95 2.90
C PHE A 65 -6.31 -5.26 4.32
N ALA A 66 -5.24 -4.60 4.72
CA ALA A 66 -4.56 -4.71 5.99
C ALA A 66 -5.17 -3.71 6.98
N GLY A 67 -6.29 -4.10 7.58
CA GLY A 67 -6.98 -3.27 8.57
C GLY A 67 -7.80 -2.13 7.96
N PRO A 68 -8.26 -1.18 8.80
CA PRO A 68 -9.11 -0.09 8.35
C PRO A 68 -8.33 0.92 7.52
N SER A 69 -9.03 1.59 6.62
CA SER A 69 -8.43 2.65 5.81
C SER A 69 -7.80 3.74 6.68
N VAL A 70 -6.58 4.13 6.34
CA VAL A 70 -5.85 5.22 6.97
C VAL A 70 -6.50 6.54 6.57
N LYS A 71 -7.12 7.18 7.56
CA LYS A 71 -7.78 8.48 7.43
C LYS A 71 -6.90 9.54 8.07
N ASP A 72 -6.16 10.27 7.25
CA ASP A 72 -5.41 11.43 7.69
C ASP A 72 -5.66 12.59 6.74
N LYS A 73 -6.44 13.58 7.20
CA LYS A 73 -6.82 14.74 6.37
C LYS A 73 -5.62 15.56 5.91
N LYS A 74 -4.52 15.54 6.67
CA LYS A 74 -3.31 16.28 6.33
C LYS A 74 -2.61 15.70 5.10
N TYR A 75 -2.66 14.38 4.93
CA TYR A 75 -1.97 13.68 3.84
C TYR A 75 -2.93 13.21 2.75
N PHE A 76 -4.07 12.64 3.11
CA PHE A 76 -5.04 12.02 2.19
C PHE A 76 -6.26 12.90 1.88
N GLY A 77 -6.41 14.05 2.53
CA GLY A 77 -7.61 14.90 2.37
C GLY A 77 -8.87 14.16 2.83
N ASP A 78 -9.90 14.11 1.97
CA ASP A 78 -11.10 13.28 2.19
C ASP A 78 -10.96 11.85 1.61
N GLY A 79 -9.80 11.53 1.02
CA GLY A 79 -9.47 10.19 0.53
C GLY A 79 -8.98 9.25 1.63
N THR A 80 -8.93 7.95 1.29
CA THR A 80 -8.48 6.90 2.21
C THR A 80 -7.31 6.12 1.61
N GLY A 81 -6.21 6.04 2.37
CA GLY A 81 -5.12 5.11 2.05
C GLY A 81 -5.43 3.74 2.63
N VAL A 82 -5.15 2.66 1.90
CA VAL A 82 -5.29 1.30 2.44
C VAL A 82 -4.01 0.52 2.22
N GLY A 83 -3.60 -0.21 3.27
CA GLY A 83 -2.53 -1.19 3.18
C GLY A 83 -3.05 -2.45 2.51
N CYS A 84 -2.31 -3.02 1.57
CA CYS A 84 -2.53 -4.38 1.09
C CYS A 84 -1.46 -5.28 1.68
N VAL A 85 -1.83 -6.42 2.26
CA VAL A 85 -0.91 -7.43 2.79
C VAL A 85 -1.25 -8.79 2.20
N LYS A 86 -0.26 -9.68 2.15
CA LYS A 86 -0.52 -11.07 1.79
C LYS A 86 -1.32 -11.74 2.89
N THR A 87 -2.52 -12.20 2.57
CA THR A 87 -3.28 -13.10 3.43
C THR A 87 -2.70 -14.49 3.25
N ILE A 88 -1.72 -14.85 4.09
CA ILE A 88 -1.31 -16.25 4.24
C ILE A 88 -2.15 -16.83 5.38
N PRO A 89 -3.14 -17.70 5.12
CA PRO A 89 -3.63 -18.59 6.16
C PRO A 89 -2.72 -19.83 6.16
N SER A 90 -2.03 -20.05 7.26
CA SER A 90 -1.65 -21.40 7.70
C SER A 90 -2.37 -21.69 9.01
#